data_AF-A0A7X6R3P8-F1
#
_entry.id   AF-A0A7X6R3P8-F1
#
_cell.length_a   1.000
_cell.length_b   1.000
_cell.length_c   1.000
_cell.angle_alpha   90.00
_cell.angle_beta   90.00
_cell.angle_gamma   90.00
#
_symmetry.space_group_name_H-M   'P 1'
#
loop_
_entity.id
_entity.type
_entity.pdbx_description
1 polymer ?
#
loop_
_entity_poly.entity_id
_entity_poly.type
_entity_poly.pdbx_seq_one_letter_code
_entity_poly.pdbx_strand_id
1 'polypeptide(L)'
;MDDEQIGFDIEFDDKTQAFLDWVAPELMESRVRAFLAATVPNVDDDSPWWKPPLSTQVMEAAKELFGEAGLTATVNRELADGFIRFLGECYVRRGGLQWTNRPEWGPPLYTEFGPSVQGDDTRSMVWIANRLFKDDGPQMIEYNIDEAVRQTRRSRTAT
;
A
#
# COMPACT_ATOMS: atom_id res chain seq x y z
N MET A 1 -37.93 15.72 -21.99
CA MET A 1 -36.93 16.14 -22.98
C MET A 1 -36.24 17.35 -22.37
N ASP A 2 -35.00 17.29 -21.90
CA ASP A 2 -34.03 16.21 -21.97
C ASP A 2 -33.23 16.15 -20.67
N ASP A 3 -32.93 14.92 -20.26
CA ASP A 3 -31.90 14.58 -19.30
C ASP A 3 -30.54 14.85 -19.97
N GLU A 4 -30.01 16.07 -19.83
CA GLU A 4 -28.57 16.29 -19.96
C GLU A 4 -27.90 15.78 -18.67
N GLN A 5 -27.77 14.45 -18.59
CA GLN A 5 -26.67 13.87 -17.81
C GLN A 5 -25.39 14.42 -18.43
N ILE A 6 -24.83 15.46 -17.80
CA ILE A 6 -23.48 15.93 -18.07
C ILE A 6 -22.53 14.83 -17.58
N GLY A 7 -22.24 13.88 -18.48
CA GLY A 7 -21.06 13.05 -18.39
C GLY A 7 -19.87 13.96 -18.55
N PHE A 8 -19.34 14.48 -17.44
CA PHE A 8 -17.99 15.03 -17.42
C PHE A 8 -17.06 13.86 -17.72
N ASP A 9 -16.60 13.74 -18.97
CA ASP A 9 -15.39 13.01 -19.29
C ASP A 9 -14.24 13.76 -18.59
N ILE A 10 -13.96 13.38 -17.34
CA ILE A 10 -12.82 13.88 -16.60
C ILE A 10 -11.59 13.23 -17.24
N GLU A 11 -10.96 13.92 -18.19
CA GLU A 11 -9.65 13.53 -18.70
C GLU A 11 -8.61 13.74 -17.60
N PHE A 12 -8.10 12.64 -17.06
CA PHE A 12 -6.97 12.66 -16.14
C PHE A 12 -5.66 12.72 -16.92
N ASP A 13 -4.65 13.42 -16.38
CA ASP A 13 -3.30 13.35 -16.95
C ASP A 13 -2.74 11.90 -16.86
N ASP A 14 -1.78 11.56 -17.72
CA ASP A 14 -1.22 10.21 -17.82
C ASP A 14 -0.75 9.63 -16.47
N LYS A 15 -0.21 10.47 -15.57
CA LYS A 15 0.28 10.03 -14.26
C LYS A 15 -0.84 9.76 -13.29
N THR A 16 -1.88 10.58 -13.33
CA THR A 16 -3.10 10.37 -12.57
C THR A 16 -3.82 9.11 -13.06
N GLN A 17 -3.92 8.90 -14.37
CA GLN A 17 -4.50 7.67 -14.93
C GLN A 17 -3.69 6.43 -14.53
N ALA A 18 -2.36 6.46 -14.64
CA ALA A 18 -1.50 5.35 -14.24
C ALA A 18 -1.68 4.97 -12.75
N PHE A 19 -1.86 5.97 -11.87
CA PHE A 19 -2.18 5.72 -10.47
C PHE A 19 -3.58 5.11 -10.28
N LEU A 20 -4.61 5.66 -10.96
CA LEU A 20 -5.99 5.18 -10.87
C LEU A 20 -6.12 3.73 -11.35
N ASP A 21 -5.48 3.39 -12.47
CA ASP A 21 -5.38 2.03 -12.97
C ASP A 21 -4.65 1.14 -11.95
N TRP A 22 -3.57 1.66 -11.34
CA TRP A 22 -2.80 0.91 -10.35
C TRP A 22 -3.59 0.61 -9.07
N VAL A 23 -4.44 1.53 -8.59
CA VAL A 23 -5.31 1.36 -7.39
C VAL A 23 -6.68 0.75 -7.67
N ALA A 24 -6.98 0.34 -8.90
CA ALA A 24 -8.28 -0.24 -9.25
C ALA A 24 -8.63 -1.40 -8.29
N PRO A 25 -9.84 -1.44 -7.70
CA PRO A 25 -10.16 -2.40 -6.64
C PRO A 25 -9.94 -3.86 -7.02
N GLU A 26 -10.24 -4.23 -8.26
CA GLU A 26 -10.05 -5.59 -8.78
C GLU A 26 -8.56 -5.96 -8.81
N LEU A 27 -7.70 -4.98 -9.08
CA LEU A 27 -6.25 -5.13 -9.08
C LEU A 27 -5.66 -5.08 -7.67
N MET A 28 -6.24 -4.32 -6.73
CA MET A 28 -5.80 -4.32 -5.33
C MET A 28 -5.90 -5.70 -4.69
N GLU A 29 -7.10 -6.27 -4.67
CA GLU A 29 -7.30 -7.53 -3.97
C GLU A 29 -6.48 -8.65 -4.65
N SER A 30 -6.55 -8.78 -5.98
CA SER A 30 -5.85 -9.84 -6.71
C SER A 30 -4.32 -9.77 -6.57
N ARG A 31 -3.72 -8.58 -6.62
CA ARG A 31 -2.27 -8.41 -6.48
C ARG A 31 -1.79 -8.61 -5.04
N VAL A 32 -2.58 -8.19 -4.04
CA VAL A 32 -2.27 -8.50 -2.64
C VAL A 32 -2.37 -10.00 -2.39
N ARG A 33 -3.38 -10.69 -2.93
CA ARG A 33 -3.51 -12.16 -2.81
C ARG A 33 -2.33 -12.90 -3.44
N ALA A 34 -1.89 -12.48 -4.63
CA ALA A 34 -0.71 -13.04 -5.27
C ALA A 34 0.55 -12.85 -4.40
N PHE A 35 0.71 -11.68 -3.78
CA PHE A 35 1.79 -11.40 -2.84
C PHE A 35 1.72 -12.28 -1.59
N LEU A 36 0.55 -12.38 -0.95
CA LEU A 36 0.34 -13.23 0.23
C LEU A 36 0.68 -14.70 -0.06
N ALA A 37 0.27 -15.21 -1.22
CA ALA A 37 0.58 -16.56 -1.66
C ALA A 37 2.10 -16.81 -1.84
N ALA A 38 2.86 -15.78 -2.22
CA ALA A 38 4.32 -15.84 -2.32
C ALA A 38 5.00 -15.79 -0.93
N THR A 39 4.44 -15.07 0.04
CA THR A 39 5.04 -14.90 1.38
C THR A 39 4.65 -15.99 2.37
N VAL A 40 3.35 -16.22 2.55
CA VAL A 40 2.79 -17.12 3.56
C VAL A 40 1.80 -18.02 2.81
N PRO A 41 2.28 -19.13 2.22
CA PRO A 41 1.38 -20.04 1.52
C PRO A 41 0.38 -20.60 2.53
N ASN A 42 -0.90 -20.65 2.15
CA ASN A 42 -2.05 -21.06 2.98
C ASN A 42 -2.65 -19.98 3.92
N VAL A 43 -2.59 -18.71 3.56
CA VAL A 43 -3.48 -17.70 4.16
C VAL A 43 -4.91 -17.94 3.66
N ASP A 44 -5.84 -18.19 4.59
CA ASP A 44 -7.25 -18.36 4.23
C ASP A 44 -7.82 -17.09 3.57
N ASP A 45 -8.80 -17.26 2.67
CA ASP A 45 -9.41 -16.14 1.97
C ASP A 45 -10.03 -15.09 2.92
N ASP A 46 -10.62 -15.54 4.03
CA ASP A 46 -11.23 -14.66 5.04
C ASP A 46 -10.25 -14.20 6.14
N SER A 47 -8.96 -14.55 6.05
CA SER A 47 -7.98 -14.16 7.05
C SER A 47 -7.81 -12.64 7.11
N PRO A 48 -7.76 -12.03 8.30
CA PRO A 48 -7.46 -10.61 8.47
C PRO A 48 -5.96 -10.35 8.31
N TRP A 49 -5.39 -10.68 7.14
CA TRP A 49 -3.96 -10.58 6.82
C TRP A 49 -3.38 -9.19 7.02
N TRP A 50 -4.24 -8.17 7.01
CA TRP A 50 -3.86 -6.80 7.28
C TRP A 50 -3.68 -6.52 8.77
N LYS A 51 -3.79 -7.48 9.71
CA LYS A 51 -3.62 -7.28 11.16
C LYS A 51 -2.53 -8.20 11.75
N PRO A 52 -1.88 -7.79 12.85
CA PRO A 52 -0.99 -8.68 13.58
C PRO A 52 -1.78 -9.85 14.20
N PRO A 53 -1.18 -11.04 14.33
CA PRO A 53 0.22 -11.34 14.03
C PRO A 53 0.52 -11.58 12.53
N LEU A 54 -0.50 -11.83 11.71
CA LEU A 54 -0.31 -12.27 10.32
C LEU A 54 0.38 -11.22 9.44
N SER A 55 0.04 -9.93 9.58
CA SER A 55 0.73 -8.87 8.83
C SER A 55 2.22 -8.82 9.15
N THR A 56 2.60 -9.07 10.41
CA THR A 56 3.99 -9.11 10.84
C THR A 56 4.73 -10.29 10.21
N GLN A 57 4.11 -11.48 10.22
CA GLN A 57 4.67 -12.68 9.56
C GLN A 57 4.85 -12.47 8.05
N VAL A 58 3.89 -11.82 7.38
CA VAL A 58 3.99 -11.48 5.96
C VAL A 58 5.17 -10.53 5.71
N MET A 59 5.38 -9.53 6.56
CA MET A 59 6.52 -8.62 6.46
C MET A 59 7.86 -9.33 6.70
N GLU A 60 7.93 -10.23 7.68
CA GLU A 60 9.12 -11.06 7.94
C GLU A 60 9.46 -11.92 6.72
N ALA A 61 8.48 -12.63 6.16
CA ALA A 61 8.64 -13.42 4.95
C ALA A 61 9.03 -12.56 3.73
N ALA A 62 8.43 -11.38 3.58
CA ALA A 62 8.80 -10.44 2.51
C ALA A 62 10.27 -10.02 2.60
N LYS A 63 10.78 -9.76 3.82
CA LYS A 63 12.18 -9.40 4.06
C LYS A 63 13.12 -10.52 3.59
N GLU A 64 12.77 -11.77 3.87
CA GLU A 64 13.52 -12.94 3.42
C GLU A 64 13.49 -13.09 1.90
N LEU A 65 12.32 -12.92 1.28
CA LEU A 65 12.14 -13.04 -0.18
C LEU A 65 12.90 -11.95 -0.95
N PHE A 66 12.93 -10.71 -0.47
CA PHE A 66 13.71 -9.66 -1.11
C PHE A 66 15.22 -9.94 -1.04
N GLY A 67 15.66 -10.60 0.03
CA GLY A 67 17.05 -11.01 0.24
C GLY A 67 18.05 -9.85 0.09
N GLU A 68 19.27 -10.18 -0.30
CA GLU A 68 20.34 -9.19 -0.52
C GLU A 68 20.09 -8.27 -1.72
N ALA A 69 19.31 -8.74 -2.70
CA ALA A 69 18.96 -7.94 -3.88
C ALA A 69 18.11 -6.71 -3.50
N GLY A 70 17.30 -6.84 -2.45
CA GLY A 70 16.53 -5.74 -1.88
C GLY A 70 15.31 -5.34 -2.71
N LEU A 71 14.56 -4.38 -2.18
CA LEU A 71 13.27 -3.97 -2.71
C LEU A 71 13.31 -3.44 -4.15
N THR A 72 14.38 -2.73 -4.53
CA THR A 72 14.46 -2.01 -5.80
C THR A 72 15.09 -2.82 -6.93
N ALA A 73 15.49 -4.07 -6.68
CA ALA A 73 16.06 -4.92 -7.72
C ALA A 73 15.02 -5.29 -8.77
N THR A 74 15.41 -5.31 -10.05
CA THR A 74 14.51 -5.64 -11.17
C THR A 74 13.86 -7.01 -11.01
N VAL A 75 14.60 -8.00 -10.47
CA VAL A 75 14.08 -9.36 -10.19
C VAL A 75 12.94 -9.35 -9.16
N ASN A 76 12.91 -8.35 -8.29
CA ASN A 76 11.91 -8.21 -7.23
C ASN A 76 10.76 -7.29 -7.61
N ARG A 77 10.65 -6.82 -8.86
CA ARG A 77 9.67 -5.79 -9.27
C ARG A 77 8.23 -6.17 -8.95
N GLU A 78 7.80 -7.39 -9.29
CA GLU A 78 6.44 -7.85 -9.02
C GLU A 78 6.18 -8.06 -7.51
N LEU A 79 7.18 -8.59 -6.80
CA LEU A 79 7.10 -8.79 -5.35
C LEU A 79 7.02 -7.45 -4.60
N ALA A 80 7.83 -6.47 -5.01
CA ALA A 80 7.83 -5.11 -4.48
C ALA A 80 6.48 -4.43 -4.73
N ASP A 81 5.93 -4.58 -5.93
CA ASP A 81 4.64 -4.01 -6.29
C ASP A 81 3.47 -4.59 -5.47
N GLY A 82 3.50 -5.91 -5.21
CA GLY A 82 2.58 -6.57 -4.29
C GLY A 82 2.75 -6.11 -2.83
N PHE A 83 4.00 -5.98 -2.37
CA PHE A 83 4.32 -5.54 -1.02
C PHE A 83 3.85 -4.10 -0.75
N ILE A 84 4.02 -3.19 -1.72
CA ILE A 84 3.56 -1.80 -1.62
C ILE A 84 2.05 -1.72 -1.43
N ARG A 85 1.28 -2.54 -2.17
CA ARG A 85 -0.18 -2.65 -1.99
C ARG A 85 -0.55 -3.21 -0.64
N PHE A 86 0.09 -4.32 -0.25
CA PHE A 86 -0.15 -4.95 1.04
C PHE A 86 0.05 -3.94 2.19
N LEU A 87 1.13 -3.15 2.14
CA LEU A 87 1.40 -2.12 3.14
C LEU A 87 0.30 -1.06 3.18
N GLY A 88 -0.05 -0.46 2.04
CA GLY A 88 -1.08 0.58 2.02
C GLY A 88 -2.44 0.05 2.45
N GLU A 89 -2.82 -1.17 2.06
CA GLU A 89 -4.04 -1.81 2.52
C GLU A 89 -4.05 -2.06 4.03
N CYS A 90 -2.89 -2.28 4.67
CA CYS A 90 -2.81 -2.31 6.13
C CYS A 90 -3.21 -0.96 6.76
N TYR A 91 -2.81 0.17 6.17
CA TYR A 91 -3.25 1.50 6.63
C TYR A 91 -4.74 1.74 6.34
N VAL A 92 -5.18 1.46 5.12
CA VAL A 92 -6.58 1.66 4.66
C VAL A 92 -7.54 0.84 5.54
N ARG A 93 -7.30 -0.46 5.70
CA ARG A 93 -8.23 -1.36 6.40
C ARG A 93 -8.21 -1.20 7.92
N ARG A 94 -7.10 -0.78 8.53
CA ARG A 94 -7.05 -0.56 10.00
C ARG A 94 -7.49 0.83 10.43
N GLY A 95 -7.19 1.84 9.61
CA GLY A 95 -7.34 3.25 9.97
C GLY A 95 -8.39 4.01 9.17
N GLY A 96 -8.87 3.44 8.06
CA GLY A 96 -9.74 4.15 7.12
C GLY A 96 -9.01 5.23 6.31
N LEU A 97 -7.68 5.14 6.21
CA LEU A 97 -6.89 6.04 5.35
C LEU A 97 -7.26 5.79 3.89
N GLN A 98 -6.95 6.76 3.03
CA GLN A 98 -7.28 6.71 1.60
C GLN A 98 -6.01 6.66 0.76
N TRP A 99 -6.01 5.85 -0.30
CA TRP A 99 -4.94 5.89 -1.30
C TRP A 99 -4.87 7.28 -1.96
N THR A 100 -3.65 7.78 -2.15
CA THR A 100 -3.39 9.06 -2.83
C THR A 100 -2.07 8.99 -3.61
N ASN A 101 -1.89 9.93 -4.54
CA ASN A 101 -0.73 9.99 -5.40
C ASN A 101 0.20 11.16 -5.02
N ARG A 102 1.48 10.86 -4.80
CA ARG A 102 2.57 11.83 -4.65
C ARG A 102 3.71 11.46 -5.59
N PRO A 103 3.67 11.84 -6.88
CA PRO A 103 4.62 11.36 -7.90
C PRO A 103 6.10 11.49 -7.51
N GLU A 104 6.45 12.54 -6.77
CA GLU A 104 7.79 12.80 -6.26
C GLU A 104 8.30 11.75 -5.25
N TRP A 105 7.42 10.89 -4.70
CA TRP A 105 7.73 9.85 -3.73
C TRP A 105 7.71 8.42 -4.31
N GLY A 106 7.47 8.28 -5.61
CA GLY A 106 7.45 7.00 -6.32
C GLY A 106 8.83 6.39 -6.63
N PRO A 107 9.82 7.20 -7.08
CA PRO A 107 11.11 6.65 -7.47
C PRO A 107 11.87 5.98 -6.30
N PRO A 108 12.67 4.93 -6.59
CA PRO A 108 12.96 4.38 -7.92
C PRO A 108 11.95 3.32 -8.39
N LEU A 109 10.99 2.89 -7.56
CA LEU A 109 10.07 1.81 -7.89
C LEU A 109 9.03 2.22 -8.94
N TYR A 110 8.53 3.45 -8.85
CA TYR A 110 7.50 3.99 -9.72
C TYR A 110 7.97 5.30 -10.32
N THR A 111 7.94 5.41 -11.65
CA THR A 111 8.40 6.60 -12.39
C THR A 111 7.26 7.57 -12.70
N GLU A 112 6.03 7.08 -12.70
CA GLU A 112 4.85 7.84 -13.15
C GLU A 112 4.03 8.38 -11.98
N PHE A 113 3.96 7.64 -10.87
CA PHE A 113 3.18 7.99 -9.68
C PHE A 113 3.94 7.61 -8.41
N GLY A 114 3.46 8.05 -7.25
CA GLY A 114 4.03 7.69 -5.95
C GLY A 114 2.96 7.20 -4.98
N PRO A 115 2.82 5.88 -4.79
CA PRO A 115 1.74 5.31 -4.00
C PRO A 115 1.87 5.74 -2.55
N SER A 116 0.84 6.42 -2.06
CA SER A 116 0.81 7.01 -0.73
C SER A 116 -0.56 6.80 -0.09
N VAL A 117 -0.63 6.93 1.23
CA VAL A 117 -1.91 6.94 1.95
C VAL A 117 -2.09 8.26 2.70
N GLN A 118 -3.31 8.78 2.69
CA GLN A 118 -3.71 10.01 3.34
C GLN A 118 -4.58 9.70 4.58
N GLY A 119 -4.14 10.20 5.72
CA GLY A 119 -4.96 10.37 6.94
C GLY A 119 -4.89 11.84 7.35
N ASP A 120 -4.42 12.11 8.57
CA ASP A 120 -4.04 13.48 8.97
C ASP A 120 -2.78 13.96 8.24
N ASP A 121 -1.80 13.06 8.05
CA ASP A 121 -0.59 13.28 7.25
C ASP A 121 -0.51 12.29 6.08
N THR A 122 0.11 12.72 4.97
CA THR A 122 0.42 11.83 3.84
C THR A 122 1.64 10.96 4.14
N ARG A 123 1.58 9.66 3.82
CA ARG A 123 2.68 8.71 4.01
C ARG A 123 3.02 8.01 2.71
N SER A 124 4.30 8.03 2.29
CA SER A 124 4.81 7.30 1.12
C SER A 124 4.93 5.81 1.42
N MET A 125 4.29 4.95 0.63
CA MET A 125 4.43 3.50 0.78
C MET A 125 5.81 3.00 0.38
N VAL A 126 6.47 3.66 -0.58
CA VAL A 126 7.86 3.35 -0.97
C VAL A 126 8.82 3.62 0.21
N TRP A 127 8.64 4.74 0.91
CA TRP A 127 9.48 5.06 2.07
C TRP A 127 9.19 4.14 3.26
N ILE A 128 7.92 3.81 3.52
CA ILE A 128 7.55 2.83 4.55
C ILE A 128 8.16 1.46 4.22
N ALA A 129 8.07 1.00 2.97
CA ALA A 129 8.63 -0.29 2.54
C ALA A 129 10.15 -0.37 2.76
N ASN A 130 10.88 0.72 2.53
CA ASN A 130 12.32 0.77 2.79
C ASN A 130 12.68 0.59 4.28
N ARG A 131 11.75 0.80 5.21
CA ARG A 131 12.00 0.52 6.64
C ARG A 131 12.11 -0.97 6.94
N LEU A 132 11.61 -1.84 6.06
CA LEU A 132 11.68 -3.30 6.23
C LEU A 132 13.12 -3.79 6.47
N PHE A 133 14.09 -3.12 5.86
CA PHE A 133 15.51 -3.48 5.91
C PHE A 133 16.31 -2.76 7.01
N LYS A 134 15.65 -1.94 7.84
CA LYS A 134 16.29 -1.29 9.00
C LYS A 134 16.23 -2.19 10.23
N ASP A 135 16.97 -1.85 11.28
CA ASP A 135 17.16 -2.69 12.49
C ASP A 135 15.84 -3.18 13.11
N ASP A 136 14.82 -2.30 13.15
CA ASP A 136 13.50 -2.59 13.73
C ASP A 136 12.47 -3.13 12.71
N GLY A 137 12.84 -3.23 11.42
CA GLY A 137 12.12 -3.89 10.32
C GLY A 137 10.58 -3.94 10.41
N PRO A 138 9.96 -5.14 10.41
CA PRO A 138 8.52 -5.33 10.53
C PRO A 138 7.88 -4.64 11.74
N GLN A 139 8.53 -4.67 12.91
CA GLN A 139 8.01 -4.08 14.14
C GLN A 139 7.89 -2.56 14.03
N MET A 140 8.85 -1.91 13.39
CA MET A 140 8.79 -0.48 13.10
C MET A 140 7.64 -0.15 12.13
N ILE A 141 7.40 -0.99 11.12
CA ILE A 141 6.30 -0.78 10.20
C ILE A 141 4.95 -0.91 10.92
N GLU A 142 4.77 -1.94 11.76
CA GLU A 142 3.58 -2.09 12.60
C GLU A 142 3.35 -0.88 13.51
N TYR A 143 4.41 -0.40 14.16
CA TYR A 143 4.34 0.81 14.98
C TYR A 143 3.84 2.02 14.18
N ASN A 144 4.35 2.21 12.95
CA ASN A 144 3.93 3.33 12.10
C ASN A 144 2.47 3.22 11.64
N ILE A 145 2.00 2.00 11.36
CA ILE A 145 0.59 1.75 11.04
C ILE A 145 -0.28 2.10 12.25
N ASP A 146 0.06 1.59 13.44
CA ASP A 146 -0.70 1.83 14.66
C ASP A 146 -0.73 3.31 15.04
N GLU A 147 0.37 4.02 14.85
CA GLU A 147 0.43 5.46 15.10
C GLU A 147 -0.51 6.22 14.15
N ALA A 148 -0.46 5.94 12.84
CA ALA A 148 -1.33 6.57 11.85
C ALA A 148 -2.82 6.32 12.12
N VAL A 149 -3.16 5.09 12.53
CA VAL A 149 -4.52 4.70 12.92
C VAL A 149 -4.98 5.49 14.14
N ARG A 150 -4.11 5.66 15.16
CA ARG A 150 -4.43 6.44 16.37
C ARG A 150 -4.64 7.92 16.06
N GLN A 151 -3.79 8.53 15.23
CA GLN A 151 -3.94 9.93 14.81
C GLN A 151 -5.28 10.15 14.10
N THR A 152 -5.54 9.36 13.05
CA THR A 152 -6.78 9.44 12.25
C THR A 152 -8.04 9.29 13.12
N ARG A 153 -8.02 8.38 14.10
CA ARG A 153 -9.15 8.20 15.03
C ARG A 153 -9.33 9.39 15.97
N ARG A 154 -8.26 10.01 16.46
CA ARG A 154 -8.34 11.20 17.34
C ARG A 154 -8.95 12.38 16.60
N SER A 155 -8.54 12.63 15.37
CA SER A 155 -9.04 13.74 14.55
C SER A 155 -10.53 13.59 14.22
N ARG A 156 -11.01 12.36 14.02
CA ARG A 156 -12.44 12.06 13.82
C ARG A 156 -13.31 12.29 15.06
N THR A 157 -12.76 12.13 16.27
CA THR A 157 -13.51 12.35 17.51
C THR A 157 -13.51 13.82 17.95
N ALA A 158 -12.56 14.63 17.44
CA ALA A 158 -12.44 16.04 17.74
C ALA A 158 -13.33 16.95 16.85
N THR A 159 -14.01 16.38 15.85
CA THR A 159 -14.94 17.06 14.93
C THR A 159 -16.38 16.73 15.33
#